data_AF-A0A964RIC7-F1
#
_entry.id   AF-A0A964RIC7-F1
#
_cell.length_a   1.000
_cell.length_b   1.000
_cell.length_c   1.000
_cell.angle_alpha   90.00
_cell.angle_beta   90.00
_cell.angle_gamma   90.00
#
_symmetry.space_group_name_H-M   'P 1'
#
loop_
_entity.id
_entity.type
_entity.pdbx_description
1 polymer ?
#
loop_
_entity_poly.entity_id
_entity_poly.type
_entity_poly.pdbx_seq_one_letter_code
_entity_poly.pdbx_strand_id
1 'polypeptide(L)' 'MNELKEIRDTLIECANAVDEVIKIDERESKGEKVSDEEKESTQGKMVMKFIKMQQLSQSL' A
#
# COMPACT_ATOMS: atom_id res chain seq x y z
N MET A 1 5.50 -20.18 13.03
CA MET A 1 6.08 -18.99 13.73
C MET A 1 6.84 -18.06 12.78
N ASN A 2 7.26 -18.54 11.60
CA ASN A 2 7.77 -17.69 10.53
C ASN A 2 6.63 -17.04 9.71
N GLU A 3 5.47 -17.69 9.53
CA GLU A 3 4.35 -17.07 8.79
C GLU A 3 3.82 -15.82 9.51
N LEU A 4 3.70 -15.85 10.84
CA LEU A 4 3.27 -14.67 11.62
C LEU A 4 4.24 -13.49 11.48
N LYS A 5 5.54 -13.74 11.28
CA LYS A 5 6.53 -12.69 11.02
C LYS A 5 6.35 -12.11 9.62
N GLU A 6 6.17 -12.97 8.62
CA GLU A 6 5.91 -12.53 7.24
C GLU A 6 4.61 -11.75 7.11
N ILE A 7 3.58 -12.13 7.87
CA ILE A 7 2.32 -11.40 7.98
C ILE A 7 2.53 -10.04 8.62
N ARG A 8 3.24 -9.96 9.75
CA ARG A 8 3.59 -8.67 10.39
C ARG A 8 4.33 -7.77 9.42
N ASP A 9 5.34 -8.29 8.73
CA ASP A 9 6.17 -7.51 7.81
C ASP A 9 5.34 -7.03 6.61
N THR A 10 4.42 -7.87 6.11
CA THR A 10 3.50 -7.48 5.04
C THR A 10 2.46 -6.45 5.50
N LEU A 11 1.98 -6.53 6.74
CA LEU A 11 1.10 -5.50 7.32
C LEU A 11 1.80 -4.13 7.41
N ILE A 12 3.10 -4.11 7.75
CA ILE A 12 3.92 -2.89 7.72
C ILE A 12 4.03 -2.36 6.28
N GLU A 13 4.28 -3.23 5.30
CA GLU A 13 4.30 -2.83 3.88
C GLU A 13 2.96 -2.25 3.42
N CYS A 14 1.82 -2.82 3.85
CA CYS A 14 0.49 -2.30 3.54
C CYS A 14 0.29 -0.90 4.16
N ALA A 15 0.67 -0.70 5.42
CA ALA A 15 0.56 0.60 6.08
C ALA A 15 1.36 1.67 5.35
N ASN A 16 2.61 1.36 4.97
CA ASN A 16 3.46 2.27 4.20
C ASN A 16 2.84 2.64 2.84
N ALA A 17 2.22 1.67 2.15
CA ALA A 17 1.56 1.92 0.88
C ALA A 17 0.32 2.82 1.02
N VAL A 18 -0.45 2.67 2.11
CA VAL A 18 -1.55 3.57 2.44
C VAL A 18 -1.04 4.98 2.72
N ASP A 19 0.04 5.14 3.47
CA ASP A 19 0.66 6.45 3.73
C ASP A 19 1.15 7.13 2.45
N GLU A 20 1.64 6.39 1.46
CA GLU A 20 2.01 6.93 0.15
C GLU A 20 0.79 7.50 -0.59
N VAL A 21 -0.35 6.79 -0.56
CA VAL A 21 -1.61 7.27 -1.15
C VAL A 21 -2.11 8.53 -0.43
N ILE A 22 -2.06 8.56 0.90
CA ILE A 22 -2.45 9.73 1.69
C ILE A 22 -1.58 10.95 1.33
N LYS A 23 -0.26 10.76 1.16
CA LYS A 23 0.63 11.86 0.75
C LYS A 23 0.29 12.43 -0.61
N ILE A 24 -0.16 11.60 -1.55
CA ILE A 24 -0.64 12.07 -2.85
C ILE A 24 -1.90 12.92 -2.67
N ASP A 25 -2.89 12.43 -1.91
CA ASP A 25 -4.13 13.16 -1.63
C ASP A 25 -3.86 14.50 -0.93
N GLU A 26 -2.94 14.53 0.05
CA GLU A 26 -2.50 15.76 0.70
C GLU A 26 -1.85 16.76 -0.27
N ARG A 27 -1.04 16.28 -1.22
CA ARG A 27 -0.43 17.14 -2.25
C ARG A 27 -1.49 17.75 -3.16
N GLU A 28 -2.47 16.96 -3.59
CA GLU A 28 -3.60 17.46 -4.38
C GLU A 28 -4.42 18.50 -3.61
N SER A 29 -4.69 18.26 -2.33
CA SER A 29 -5.42 19.21 -1.48
C SER A 29 -4.71 20.56 -1.29
N LYS A 30 -3.38 20.57 -1.42
CA LYS A 30 -2.53 21.78 -1.40
C LYS A 30 -2.43 22.46 -2.76
N GLY A 31 -3.13 21.94 -3.78
CA GLY A 31 -3.13 22.48 -5.15
C GLY A 31 -1.95 22.02 -5.99
N GLU A 32 -1.17 21.03 -5.55
CA GLU A 32 -0.13 20.43 -6.37
C GLU A 32 -0.74 19.54 -7.45
N LYS A 33 -0.30 19.69 -8.69
CA LYS A 33 -0.74 18.83 -9.79
C LYS A 33 0.05 17.53 -9.80
N VAL A 34 -0.55 16.48 -9.26
CA VAL A 34 -0.03 15.10 -9.34
C VAL A 34 -0.51 14.46 -10.65
N SER A 35 0.37 13.77 -11.38
CA SER A 35 0.00 13.11 -12.64
C SER A 35 -0.87 11.88 -12.39
N ASP A 36 -1.73 11.53 -13.34
CA ASP A 36 -2.57 10.34 -13.24
C ASP A 36 -1.73 9.06 -13.18
N GLU A 37 -0.60 9.00 -13.91
CA GLU A 37 0.35 7.88 -13.85
C GLU A 37 0.93 7.68 -12.44
N GLU A 38 1.27 8.77 -11.73
CA GLU A 38 1.80 8.67 -10.37
C GLU A 38 0.72 8.16 -9.38
N LYS A 39 -0.52 8.63 -9.53
CA LYS A 39 -1.66 8.18 -8.73
C LYS A 39 -1.95 6.70 -8.97
N GLU A 40 -2.08 6.30 -10.23
CA GLU A 40 -2.36 4.92 -10.62
C GLU A 40 -1.25 3.98 -10.18
N SER A 41 0.02 4.37 -10.35
CA SER A 41 1.17 3.58 -9.90
C SER A 41 1.15 3.37 -8.38
N THR A 42 0.87 4.42 -7.61
CA THR A 42 0.84 4.37 -6.14
C THR A 42 -0.32 3.52 -5.63
N GLN A 43 -1.52 3.70 -6.20
CA GLN A 43 -2.67 2.85 -5.91
C GLN A 43 -2.43 1.38 -6.31
N GLY A 44 -1.81 1.14 -7.46
CA GLY A 44 -1.44 -0.20 -7.92
C GLY A 44 -0.50 -0.91 -6.95
N LYS A 45 0.54 -0.22 -6.45
CA LYS A 45 1.43 -0.76 -5.40
C LYS A 45 0.65 -1.15 -4.15
N MET A 46 -0.26 -0.30 -3.68
CA MET A 46 -1.12 -0.58 -2.52
C MET A 46 -1.95 -1.85 -2.74
N VAL A 47 -2.64 -1.97 -3.89
CA VAL A 47 -3.42 -3.16 -4.25
C VAL A 47 -2.57 -4.43 -4.22
N MET A 48 -1.36 -4.38 -4.79
CA MET A 48 -0.45 -5.53 -4.79
C MET A 48 -0.03 -5.97 -3.38
N LYS A 49 0.17 -5.02 -2.45
CA LYS A 49 0.47 -5.35 -1.04
C LYS A 49 -0.71 -6.02 -0.35
N PHE A 50 -1.93 -5.55 -0.58
CA PHE A 50 -3.13 -6.19 -0.02
C PHE A 50 -3.39 -7.58 -0.60
N ILE A 51 -3.15 -7.81 -1.90
CA ILE A 51 -3.22 -9.15 -2.51
C ILE A 51 -2.24 -10.11 -1.82
N LYS A 52 -0.99 -9.69 -1.63
CA LYS A 52 0.02 -10.49 -0.92
C LYS A 52 -0.44 -10.82 0.51
N MET A 53 -0.98 -9.84 1.23
CA MET A 53 -1.50 -10.04 2.59
C MET A 53 -2.66 -11.05 2.61
N GLN A 54 -3.58 -10.98 1.65
CA GLN A 54 -4.69 -11.93 1.53
C GLN A 54 -4.21 -13.35 1.25
N GLN A 55 -3.18 -13.52 0.42
CA GLN A 55 -2.60 -14.84 0.16
C GLN A 55 -1.94 -15.43 1.41
N LEU A 56 -1.22 -14.61 2.18
CA LEU A 56 -0.60 -15.03 3.44
C LEU A 56 -1.64 -15.39 4.50
N SER A 57 -2.76 -14.66 4.59
CA SER A 57 -3.81 -14.94 5.56
C SER A 57 -4.59 -16.22 5.26
N GLN A 58 -4.72 -16.61 3.99
CA GLN A 58 -5.31 -17.89 3.57
C GLN A 58 -4.41 -19.10 3.85
N SER A 59 -3.11 -18.86 4.10
CA SER A 59 -2.10 -19.89 4.33
C SER A 59 -1.89 -20.21 5.82
N LEU A 60 -2.60 -19.49 6.71
CA LEU A 60 -2.70 -19.74 8.16
C LEU A 60 -3.82 -20.74 8.45
#